data_AF-A0A9P3JT99-F1
#
_entry.id   AF-A0A9P3JT99-F1
#
_cell.length_a   1.000
_cell.length_b   1.000
_cell.length_c   1.000
_cell.angle_alpha   90.00
_cell.angle_beta   90.00
_cell.angle_gamma   90.00
#
_symmetry.space_group_name_H-M   'P 1'
#
loop_
_entity.id
_entity.type
_entity.pdbx_description
1 polymer ?
#
loop_
_entity_poly.entity_id
_entity_poly.type
_entity_poly.pdbx_seq_one_letter_code
_entity_poly.pdbx_strand_id
1 'polypeptide(L)'
;MTAAQEGAGFSASPGKITVPLCVSTFGFFYNGKPGLVLTATQSYQIYSGTIATWAGVTGASAKGLTGAITRVARSDKSGSTAIVKTMWSKAGTGFSGATDGVALTFDGLSKVEGTSAVCAAVLATKGAIGYAFTGGCSTVRKLQAGKSACVQAVFWTSG
;
A
#
# COMPACT_ATOMS: atom_id res chain seq x y z
N MET A 1 -7.99 19.38 -25.29
CA MET A 1 -9.06 18.61 -24.62
C MET A 1 -8.65 18.46 -23.17
N THR A 2 -9.35 19.15 -22.27
CA THR A 2 -8.99 19.29 -20.86
C THR A 2 -9.33 17.98 -20.13
N ALA A 3 -8.34 17.33 -19.53
CA ALA A 3 -8.55 16.15 -18.72
C ALA A 3 -9.31 16.53 -17.44
N ALA A 4 -10.53 16.03 -17.28
CA ALA A 4 -11.26 16.14 -16.03
C ALA A 4 -10.54 15.29 -14.97
N GLN A 5 -10.09 15.93 -13.88
CA GLN A 5 -9.76 15.21 -12.65
C GLN A 5 -11.03 14.49 -12.19
N GLU A 6 -10.96 13.17 -11.98
CA GLU A 6 -12.00 12.42 -11.25
C GLU A 6 -12.09 13.01 -9.84
N GLY A 7 -13.01 13.97 -9.67
CA GLY A 7 -13.24 14.70 -8.44
C GLY A 7 -13.69 13.77 -7.33
N ALA A 8 -13.32 14.12 -6.10
CA ALA A 8 -13.88 13.54 -4.90
C ALA A 8 -15.42 13.70 -4.95
N GLY A 9 -16.12 12.62 -5.31
CA GLY A 9 -17.54 12.65 -5.60
C GLY A 9 -18.36 12.90 -4.34
N PHE A 10 -19.16 13.96 -4.35
CA PHE A 10 -20.27 14.12 -3.41
C PHE A 10 -21.25 12.96 -3.61
N SER A 11 -21.45 12.14 -2.60
CA SER A 11 -22.59 11.20 -2.56
C SER A 11 -23.55 11.68 -1.49
N ALA A 12 -24.76 12.07 -1.91
CA ALA A 12 -25.85 12.46 -1.03
C ALA A 12 -26.86 11.31 -0.95
N SER A 13 -27.09 10.81 0.25
CA SER A 13 -28.33 10.09 0.61
C SER A 13 -29.17 11.03 1.49
N PRO A 14 -30.51 10.90 1.53
CA PRO A 14 -31.35 11.75 2.37
C PRO A 14 -30.83 11.73 3.82
N GLY A 15 -30.36 12.88 4.32
CA GLY A 15 -29.88 13.07 5.69
C GLY A 15 -28.39 12.86 5.96
N LYS A 16 -27.54 12.54 4.98
CA LYS A 16 -26.08 12.47 5.18
C LYS A 16 -25.31 13.11 4.03
N ILE A 17 -24.45 14.07 4.38
CA ILE A 17 -23.49 14.69 3.45
C ILE A 17 -22.11 14.06 3.72
N THR A 18 -21.53 13.44 2.71
CA THR A 18 -20.11 13.05 2.75
C THR A 18 -19.29 14.14 2.07
N VAL A 19 -18.47 14.85 2.85
CA VAL A 19 -17.53 15.85 2.34
C VAL A 19 -16.09 15.35 2.45
N PRO A 20 -15.24 15.59 1.45
CA PRO A 20 -13.82 15.31 1.56
C PRO A 20 -13.21 16.16 2.68
N LEU A 21 -12.66 15.50 3.71
CA LEU A 21 -12.02 16.19 4.83
C LEU A 21 -10.61 16.70 4.47
N CYS A 22 -9.84 15.89 3.72
CA CYS A 22 -8.49 16.23 3.27
C CYS A 22 -8.04 15.30 2.14
N VAL A 23 -7.04 15.73 1.36
CA VAL A 23 -6.26 14.86 0.48
C VAL A 23 -5.00 14.44 1.22
N SER A 24 -4.79 13.13 1.38
CA SER A 24 -3.63 12.57 2.10
C SER A 24 -2.80 11.70 1.16
N THR A 25 -1.48 11.79 1.29
CA THR A 25 -0.57 10.93 0.51
C THR A 25 -0.60 9.50 1.07
N PHE A 26 -0.94 8.56 0.21
CA PHE A 26 -0.92 7.12 0.44
C PHE A 26 0.32 6.51 -0.23
N GLY A 27 0.87 5.42 0.32
CA GLY A 27 1.95 4.70 -0.32
C GLY A 27 2.21 3.32 0.27
N PHE A 28 3.09 2.57 -0.38
CA PHE A 28 3.65 1.35 0.18
C PHE A 28 4.99 1.64 0.85
N PHE A 29 5.23 0.94 1.94
CA PHE A 29 6.42 1.03 2.77
C PHE A 29 7.19 -0.26 2.62
N TYR A 30 8.47 -0.16 2.28
CA TYR A 30 9.35 -1.30 2.10
C TYR A 30 10.57 -1.14 3.01
N ASN A 31 10.89 -2.20 3.76
CA ASN A 31 12.10 -2.26 4.56
C ASN A 31 13.19 -3.01 3.81
N GLY A 32 13.86 -2.30 2.90
CA GLY A 32 15.02 -2.83 2.20
C GLY A 32 15.71 -1.77 1.38
N LYS A 33 16.14 -2.12 0.18
CA LYS A 33 16.90 -1.22 -0.70
C LYS A 33 16.08 0.04 -1.05
N PRO A 34 16.69 1.23 -1.02
CA PRO A 34 16.05 2.44 -1.51
C PRO A 34 15.72 2.41 -3.00
N GLY A 35 14.72 3.21 -3.40
CA GLY A 35 14.37 3.43 -4.80
C GLY A 35 13.64 2.26 -5.46
N LEU A 36 13.03 1.37 -4.68
CA LEU A 36 12.15 0.33 -5.22
C LEU A 36 10.92 0.99 -5.85
N VAL A 37 10.70 0.68 -7.12
CA VAL A 37 9.53 1.10 -7.89
C VAL A 37 8.78 -0.15 -8.28
N LEU A 38 7.49 -0.21 -7.96
CA LEU A 38 6.60 -1.31 -8.30
C LEU A 38 5.45 -0.78 -9.15
N THR A 39 4.95 -1.61 -10.05
CA THR A 39 3.66 -1.33 -10.71
C THR A 39 2.50 -1.75 -9.79
N ALA A 40 1.30 -1.24 -10.06
CA ALA A 40 0.09 -1.70 -9.37
C ALA A 40 -0.08 -3.22 -9.50
N THR A 41 0.18 -3.79 -10.68
CA THR A 41 0.14 -5.23 -10.94
C THR A 41 1.18 -6.00 -10.11
N GLN A 42 2.42 -5.53 -10.03
CA GLN A 42 3.45 -6.17 -9.21
C GLN A 42 3.08 -6.11 -7.72
N SER A 43 2.55 -4.98 -7.24
CA SER A 43 2.08 -4.88 -5.86
C SER A 43 0.93 -5.86 -5.58
N TYR A 44 0.00 -6.03 -6.52
CA TYR A 44 -1.06 -7.04 -6.42
C TYR A 44 -0.49 -8.45 -6.36
N GLN A 45 0.40 -8.80 -7.30
CA GLN A 45 1.02 -10.12 -7.37
C GLN A 45 1.85 -10.46 -6.12
N ILE A 46 2.48 -9.46 -5.51
CA ILE A 46 3.12 -9.62 -4.21
C ILE A 46 2.06 -9.97 -3.16
N TYR A 47 1.01 -9.15 -3.01
CA TYR A 47 0.00 -9.38 -1.97
C TYR A 47 -0.81 -10.66 -2.16
N SER A 48 -1.12 -11.06 -3.39
CA SER A 48 -1.77 -12.33 -3.72
C SER A 48 -0.89 -13.55 -3.47
N GLY A 49 0.43 -13.36 -3.39
CA GLY A 49 1.42 -14.43 -3.22
C GLY A 49 1.95 -15.01 -4.54
N THR A 50 1.47 -14.52 -5.70
CA THR A 50 2.02 -14.88 -7.02
C THR A 50 3.51 -14.55 -7.11
N ILE A 51 3.93 -13.41 -6.56
CA ILE A 51 5.34 -13.09 -6.32
C ILE A 51 5.61 -13.28 -4.82
N ALA A 52 6.20 -14.42 -4.46
CA ALA A 52 6.51 -14.76 -3.07
C ALA A 52 7.92 -14.32 -2.62
N THR A 53 8.81 -13.99 -3.56
CA THR A 53 10.20 -13.59 -3.30
C THR A 53 10.55 -12.32 -4.05
N TRP A 54 11.49 -11.53 -3.52
CA TRP A 54 11.94 -10.31 -4.18
C TRP A 54 12.65 -10.56 -5.50
N ALA A 55 13.21 -11.76 -5.71
CA ALA A 55 13.80 -12.16 -6.98
C ALA A 55 12.74 -12.31 -8.11
N GLY A 56 11.48 -12.52 -7.75
CA GLY A 56 10.37 -12.55 -8.70
C GLY A 56 9.87 -11.17 -9.13
N VAL A 57 10.37 -10.09 -8.53
CA VAL A 57 10.03 -8.72 -8.92
C VAL A 57 10.91 -8.28 -10.08
N THR A 58 10.26 -7.92 -11.20
CA THR A 58 10.95 -7.47 -12.40
C THR A 58 11.15 -5.94 -12.40
N GLY A 59 12.11 -5.47 -13.20
CA GLY A 59 12.43 -4.05 -13.34
C GLY A 59 13.78 -3.65 -12.76
N ALA A 60 14.32 -2.52 -13.23
CA ALA A 60 15.67 -2.08 -12.87
C ALA A 60 15.83 -1.77 -11.37
N SER A 61 14.80 -1.22 -10.73
CA SER A 61 14.77 -0.88 -9.30
C SER A 61 14.89 -2.12 -8.40
N ALA A 62 14.34 -3.26 -8.85
CA ALA A 62 14.33 -4.53 -8.12
C ALA A 62 15.56 -5.42 -8.38
N LYS A 63 16.45 -5.03 -9.31
CA LYS A 63 17.63 -5.82 -9.66
C LYS A 63 18.50 -6.09 -8.42
N GLY A 64 18.79 -7.38 -8.21
CA GLY A 64 19.60 -7.87 -7.09
C GLY A 64 18.86 -8.01 -5.77
N LEU A 65 17.55 -7.72 -5.72
CA LEU A 65 16.76 -8.04 -4.54
C LEU A 65 16.49 -9.54 -4.48
N THR A 66 16.65 -10.10 -3.29
CA THR A 66 16.48 -11.54 -3.03
C THR A 66 15.77 -11.75 -1.69
N GLY A 67 15.40 -12.99 -1.41
CA GLY A 67 14.74 -13.38 -0.17
C GLY A 67 13.21 -13.34 -0.24
N ALA A 68 12.58 -13.91 0.79
CA ALA A 68 11.14 -14.00 0.91
C ALA A 68 10.50 -12.63 1.17
N ILE A 69 9.27 -12.44 0.71
CA ILE A 69 8.50 -11.22 0.96
C ILE A 69 7.58 -11.42 2.16
N THR A 70 7.78 -10.61 3.20
CA THR A 70 6.81 -10.48 4.28
C THR A 70 5.78 -9.41 3.91
N ARG A 71 4.51 -9.82 3.78
CA ARG A 71 3.42 -8.95 3.34
C ARG A 71 2.61 -8.51 4.56
N VAL A 72 2.57 -7.21 4.81
CA VAL A 72 1.88 -6.62 5.97
C VAL A 72 0.62 -5.91 5.49
N ALA A 73 -0.53 -6.34 6.01
CA ALA A 73 -1.83 -5.77 5.67
C ALA A 73 -2.57 -5.30 6.93
N ARG A 74 -3.61 -4.49 6.72
CA ARG A 74 -4.52 -4.10 7.79
C ARG A 74 -5.44 -5.25 8.15
N SER A 75 -5.56 -5.57 9.44
CA SER A 75 -6.55 -6.51 9.96
C SER A 75 -7.95 -5.92 10.01
N ASP A 76 -8.04 -4.59 10.11
CA ASP A 76 -9.26 -3.83 10.36
C ASP A 76 -9.84 -3.17 9.10
N LYS A 77 -11.08 -2.66 9.23
CA LYS A 77 -11.75 -1.84 8.22
C LYS A 77 -10.94 -0.55 8.02
N SER A 78 -10.27 -0.44 6.87
CA SER A 78 -9.32 0.64 6.60
C SER A 78 -9.56 1.31 5.25
N GLY A 79 -9.59 2.65 5.24
CA GLY A 79 -9.57 3.45 4.01
C GLY A 79 -8.30 3.24 3.18
N SER A 80 -7.16 2.94 3.83
CA SER A 80 -5.94 2.58 3.09
C SER A 80 -6.10 1.25 2.35
N THR A 81 -6.81 0.28 2.95
CA THR A 81 -7.16 -0.98 2.27
C THR A 81 -8.08 -0.74 1.09
N ALA A 82 -9.09 0.14 1.23
CA ALA A 82 -9.97 0.53 0.13
C ALA A 82 -9.18 1.13 -1.05
N ILE A 83 -8.25 2.04 -0.78
CA ILE A 83 -7.39 2.64 -1.82
C ILE A 83 -6.58 1.58 -2.58
N VAL A 84 -5.94 0.64 -1.87
CA VAL A 84 -5.17 -0.45 -2.48
C VAL A 84 -6.04 -1.31 -3.39
N LYS A 85 -7.22 -1.70 -2.89
CA LYS A 85 -8.19 -2.50 -3.62
C LYS A 85 -8.66 -1.82 -4.90
N THR A 86 -9.00 -0.54 -4.81
CA THR A 86 -9.38 0.29 -5.98
C THR A 86 -8.24 0.40 -6.96
N MET A 87 -7.01 0.61 -6.50
CA MET A 87 -5.81 0.67 -7.36
C MET A 87 -5.61 -0.64 -8.14
N TRP A 88 -5.74 -1.80 -7.48
CA TRP A 88 -5.61 -3.09 -8.14
C TRP A 88 -6.75 -3.39 -9.12
N SER A 89 -7.97 -3.01 -8.77
CA SER A 89 -9.13 -3.14 -9.65
C SER A 89 -8.95 -2.28 -10.92
N LYS A 90 -8.57 -1.00 -10.77
CA LYS A 90 -8.29 -0.08 -11.90
C LYS A 90 -7.12 -0.55 -12.77
N ALA A 91 -6.14 -1.22 -12.18
CA ALA A 91 -5.00 -1.75 -12.92
C ALA A 91 -5.31 -3.03 -13.73
N GLY A 92 -6.57 -3.49 -13.76
CA GLY A 92 -6.98 -4.66 -14.56
C GLY A 92 -6.40 -5.98 -14.05
N THR A 93 -6.03 -6.07 -12.77
CA THR A 93 -5.36 -7.24 -12.18
C THR A 93 -6.28 -8.46 -11.98
N GLY A 94 -7.56 -8.35 -12.35
CA GLY A 94 -8.58 -9.36 -12.06
C GLY A 94 -9.08 -9.33 -10.61
N PHE A 95 -8.62 -8.39 -9.78
CA PHE A 95 -9.09 -8.24 -8.41
C PHE A 95 -10.55 -7.77 -8.36
N SER A 96 -11.45 -8.65 -7.91
CA SER A 96 -12.89 -8.40 -7.77
C SER A 96 -13.33 -8.00 -6.35
N GLY A 97 -12.42 -7.98 -5.38
CA GLY A 97 -12.72 -7.78 -3.95
C GLY A 97 -12.75 -6.32 -3.48
N ALA A 98 -13.10 -5.38 -4.35
CA ALA A 98 -13.02 -3.93 -4.11
C ALA A 98 -14.14 -3.38 -3.19
N THR A 99 -14.67 -4.21 -2.29
CA THR A 99 -15.66 -3.77 -1.30
C THR A 99 -15.01 -2.92 -0.23
N ASP A 100 -15.51 -1.69 -0.09
CA ASP A 100 -15.06 -0.74 0.90
C ASP A 100 -15.23 -1.27 2.33
N GLY A 101 -14.15 -1.12 3.10
CA GLY A 101 -14.13 -1.47 4.51
C GLY A 101 -14.03 -2.95 4.83
N VAL A 102 -13.77 -3.79 3.85
CA VAL A 102 -13.38 -5.20 4.08
C VAL A 102 -11.85 -5.29 4.13
N ALA A 103 -11.29 -6.02 5.09
CA ALA A 103 -9.86 -6.30 5.17
C ALA A 103 -9.36 -7.11 3.95
N LEU A 104 -8.04 -7.21 3.77
CA LEU A 104 -7.47 -8.11 2.76
C LEU A 104 -7.46 -9.56 3.27
N THR A 105 -7.81 -10.48 2.39
CA THR A 105 -8.04 -11.89 2.73
C THR A 105 -7.07 -12.86 2.06
N PHE A 106 -6.00 -12.37 1.43
CA PHE A 106 -4.97 -13.27 0.90
C PHE A 106 -4.31 -14.09 2.02
N ASP A 107 -3.92 -15.31 1.67
CA ASP A 107 -3.22 -16.22 2.58
C ASP A 107 -1.80 -15.74 2.87
N GLY A 108 -1.34 -15.99 4.10
CA GLY A 108 0.04 -15.67 4.52
C GLY A 108 0.32 -14.17 4.66
N LEU A 109 -0.71 -13.33 4.77
CA LEU A 109 -0.54 -11.92 5.17
C LEU A 109 -0.30 -11.82 6.67
N SER A 110 0.70 -11.03 7.08
CA SER A 110 0.79 -10.52 8.44
C SER A 110 -0.24 -9.42 8.60
N LYS A 111 -1.24 -9.62 9.46
CA LYS A 111 -2.35 -8.70 9.65
C LYS A 111 -2.17 -7.95 10.97
N VAL A 112 -2.18 -6.62 10.91
CA VAL A 112 -2.01 -5.76 12.08
C VAL A 112 -3.03 -4.63 12.05
N GLU A 113 -3.41 -4.13 13.22
CA GLU A 113 -4.44 -3.11 13.36
C GLU A 113 -3.84 -1.70 13.36
N GLY A 114 -4.41 -0.81 12.54
CA GLY A 114 -4.02 0.59 12.51
C GLY A 114 -2.73 0.89 11.74
N THR A 115 -2.58 2.15 11.34
CA THR A 115 -1.47 2.61 10.49
C THR A 115 -0.11 2.44 11.16
N SER A 116 0.02 2.82 12.43
CA SER A 116 1.30 2.76 13.16
C SER A 116 1.82 1.33 13.30
N ALA A 117 0.93 0.35 13.50
CA ALA A 117 1.32 -1.05 13.59
C ALA A 117 1.79 -1.61 12.25
N VAL A 118 1.18 -1.21 11.13
CA VAL A 118 1.69 -1.55 9.79
C VAL A 118 3.12 -1.03 9.61
N CYS A 119 3.35 0.25 9.92
CA CYS A 119 4.68 0.84 9.80
C CYS A 119 5.68 0.10 10.70
N ALA A 120 5.33 -0.17 11.97
CA ALA A 120 6.20 -0.87 12.91
C ALA A 120 6.53 -2.30 12.45
N ALA A 121 5.54 -3.06 11.95
CA ALA A 121 5.73 -4.41 11.47
C ALA A 121 6.65 -4.46 10.24
N VAL A 122 6.50 -3.51 9.30
CA VAL A 122 7.41 -3.38 8.16
C VAL A 122 8.83 -3.06 8.63
N LEU A 123 9.00 -2.10 9.54
CA LEU A 123 10.31 -1.69 10.05
C LEU A 123 11.01 -2.78 10.86
N ALA A 124 10.26 -3.65 11.53
CA ALA A 124 10.81 -4.76 12.30
C ALA A 124 11.37 -5.89 11.42
N THR A 125 10.96 -5.98 10.16
CA THR A 125 11.25 -7.14 9.31
C THR A 125 11.91 -6.72 7.99
N LYS A 126 13.20 -7.07 7.81
CA LYS A 126 13.90 -6.83 6.54
C LYS A 126 13.20 -7.58 5.42
N GLY A 127 12.98 -6.90 4.30
CA GLY A 127 12.25 -7.45 3.16
C GLY A 127 10.73 -7.38 3.30
N ALA A 128 10.19 -6.77 4.36
CA ALA A 128 8.75 -6.59 4.50
C ALA A 128 8.24 -5.41 3.67
N ILE A 129 7.00 -5.55 3.22
CA ILE A 129 6.23 -4.50 2.54
C ILE A 129 4.85 -4.34 3.19
N GLY A 130 4.43 -3.10 3.39
CA GLY A 130 3.11 -2.72 3.94
C GLY A 130 2.52 -1.53 3.20
N TYR A 131 1.28 -1.17 3.49
CA TYR A 131 0.62 0.02 2.91
C TYR A 131 -0.07 0.87 3.97
N ALA A 132 0.00 2.19 3.82
CA ALA A 132 -0.52 3.14 4.80
C ALA A 132 -0.57 4.58 4.26
N PHE A 133 -1.24 5.48 4.99
CA PHE A 133 -1.06 6.91 4.81
C PHE A 133 0.30 7.36 5.38
N THR A 134 1.03 8.16 4.61
CA THR A 134 2.42 8.59 4.91
C THR A 134 2.57 9.37 6.21
N GLY A 135 1.54 10.13 6.60
CA GLY A 135 1.52 10.87 7.87
C GLY A 135 1.60 9.99 9.13
N GLY A 136 1.19 8.71 9.05
CA GLY A 136 1.28 7.79 10.19
C GLY A 136 2.68 7.16 10.35
N CYS A 137 3.38 6.86 9.26
CA CYS A 137 4.71 6.25 9.33
C CYS A 137 5.82 7.25 9.66
N SER A 138 5.65 8.55 9.36
CA SER A 138 6.61 9.59 9.75
C SER A 138 6.71 9.78 11.27
N THR A 139 5.65 9.51 12.02
CA THR A 139 5.64 9.53 13.49
C THR A 139 6.36 8.33 14.08
N VAL A 140 6.16 7.13 13.54
CA VAL A 140 6.91 5.92 13.94
C VAL A 140 8.41 6.09 13.64
N ARG A 141 8.76 6.75 12.52
CA ARG A 141 10.15 7.11 12.18
C ARG A 141 10.83 7.98 13.25
N LYS A 142 10.12 8.95 13.83
CA LYS A 142 10.66 9.79 14.92
C LYS A 142 10.89 8.99 16.20
N LEU A 143 10.02 8.01 16.49
CA LEU A 143 10.17 7.12 17.65
C LEU A 143 11.32 6.10 17.47
N GLN A 144 11.68 5.76 16.24
CA GLN A 144 12.74 4.80 15.92
C GLN A 144 14.05 5.42 15.41
N ALA A 145 14.25 6.74 15.57
CA ALA A 145 15.35 7.53 15.00
C ALA A 145 16.79 7.17 15.46
N GLY A 146 17.03 5.95 15.93
CA GLY A 146 18.35 5.31 16.02
C GLY A 146 18.59 4.20 14.99
N LYS A 147 17.60 3.85 14.14
CA LYS A 147 17.73 2.81 13.09
C LYS A 147 17.18 3.30 11.75
N SER A 148 18.07 3.64 10.84
CA SER A 148 17.76 4.08 9.48
C SER A 148 17.20 2.94 8.63
N ALA A 149 15.89 2.92 8.33
CA ALA A 149 15.35 2.24 7.15
C ALA A 149 13.87 2.58 6.92
N CYS A 150 13.54 3.54 6.07
CA CYS A 150 12.26 3.49 5.36
C CYS A 150 12.41 4.24 4.04
N VAL A 151 12.20 3.54 2.93
CA VAL A 151 12.25 4.13 1.60
C VAL A 151 10.86 3.98 1.00
N GLN A 152 10.26 5.11 0.67
CA GLN A 152 8.97 5.14 -0.01
C GLN A 152 9.08 4.41 -1.35
N ALA A 153 8.20 3.45 -1.57
CA ALA A 153 7.86 3.06 -2.93
C ALA A 153 6.85 4.10 -3.44
N VAL A 154 7.31 4.99 -4.33
CA VAL A 154 6.47 6.00 -4.98
C VAL A 154 5.77 5.34 -6.16
N PHE A 155 4.44 5.33 -6.15
CA PHE A 155 3.64 4.87 -7.28
C PHE A 155 3.08 6.10 -7.99
N TRP A 156 3.68 6.46 -9.12
CA TRP A 156 3.01 7.29 -10.11
C TRP A 156 3.63 7.06 -11.49
N THR A 157 2.86 6.47 -12.40
CA THR A 157 2.93 6.78 -13.82
C THR A 157 1.50 6.73 -14.33
N SER A 158 0.87 7.88 -14.45
CA SER A 158 -0.22 8.07 -15.40
C SER A 158 0.31 7.67 -16.79
N GLY A 159 -0.28 6.63 -17.38
CA GLY A 159 -0.27 6.47 -18.83
C GLY A 159 -1.14 7.54 -19.47
#